data_AF-A0A8T2UA98-F1
#
_entry.id   AF-A0A8T2UA98-F1
#
_cell.length_a   1.000
_cell.length_b   1.000
_cell.length_c   1.000
_cell.angle_alpha   90.00
_cell.angle_beta   90.00
_cell.angle_gamma   90.00
#
_symmetry.space_group_name_H-M   'P 1'
#
loop_
_entity.id
_entity.type
_entity.pdbx_description
1 polymer ?
#
loop_
_entity_poly.entity_id
_entity_poly.type
_entity_poly.pdbx_seq_one_letter_code
_entity_poly.pdbx_strand_id
1 'polypeptide(L)'
;MYEALERLNEGDWLHTFPEGKISQENVPMRRLKWGVASLIARTLVPPIVLPICHSGFEKVMPENYLFGKRPLLPLWFKNISIVVGEPMQFDIPTLRATAETAVRTMYFNEREGSPLPELPCKAPPSSLPEDMVLRWLYSHMSEQLRKIMQELYFKAKALNKKMSSE
;
A
#
# COMPACT_ATOMS: atom_id res chain seq x y z
N MET A 1 9.36 4.05 13.20
CA MET A 1 9.29 4.59 11.82
C MET A 1 10.57 5.33 11.45
N TYR A 2 11.09 6.22 12.32
CA TYR A 2 12.34 6.92 12.05
C TYR A 2 13.54 5.98 11.85
N GLU A 3 13.69 4.96 12.69
CA GLU A 3 14.73 3.93 12.53
C GLU A 3 14.67 3.25 11.15
N ALA A 4 13.49 2.82 10.70
CA ALA A 4 13.33 2.19 9.38
C ALA A 4 13.68 3.15 8.23
N LEU A 5 13.42 4.45 8.39
CA LEU A 5 13.78 5.47 7.41
C LEU A 5 15.30 5.69 7.37
N GLU A 6 15.95 5.73 8.54
CA GLU A 6 17.40 5.85 8.66
C GLU A 6 18.11 4.67 7.98
N ARG A 7 17.68 3.45 8.29
CA ARG A 7 18.18 2.22 7.64
C ARG A 7 18.03 2.26 6.12
N LEU A 8 16.85 2.67 5.63
CA LEU A 8 16.65 2.82 4.19
C LEU A 8 17.57 3.87 3.55
N ASN A 9 17.87 4.97 4.26
CA ASN A 9 18.81 5.99 3.79
C ASN A 9 20.28 5.51 3.81
N GLU A 10 20.62 4.56 4.67
CA GLU A 10 21.93 3.89 4.68
C GLU A 10 22.07 2.85 3.54
N GLY A 11 20.97 2.53 2.85
CA GLY A 11 20.93 1.52 1.79
C GLY A 11 20.60 0.11 2.30
N ASP A 12 20.17 -0.03 3.56
CA ASP A 12 19.74 -1.31 4.12
C ASP A 12 18.39 -1.77 3.53
N TRP A 13 18.11 -3.06 3.72
CA TRP A 13 16.91 -3.71 3.21
C TRP A 13 15.79 -3.69 4.24
N LEU A 14 14.59 -3.32 3.80
CA LEU A 14 13.41 -3.31 4.65
C LEU A 14 12.31 -4.20 4.08
N HIS A 15 11.91 -5.23 4.84
CA HIS A 15 10.75 -6.05 4.53
C HIS A 15 9.56 -5.65 5.42
N THR A 16 8.41 -5.34 4.81
CA THR A 16 7.22 -4.90 5.55
C THR A 16 5.93 -5.55 5.04
N PHE A 17 4.94 -5.66 5.91
CA PHE A 17 3.59 -6.10 5.59
C PHE A 17 2.63 -4.90 5.60
N PRO A 18 2.31 -4.30 4.44
CA PRO A 18 1.56 -3.04 4.37
C PRO A 18 0.09 -3.13 4.80
N GLU A 19 -0.47 -4.34 4.92
CA GLU A 19 -1.82 -4.58 5.44
C GLU A 19 -1.94 -4.23 6.94
N GLY A 20 -0.84 -4.41 7.69
CA GLY A 20 -0.77 -4.14 9.12
C GLY A 20 -1.61 -5.05 10.02
N LYS A 21 -2.29 -6.06 9.46
CA LYS A 21 -2.95 -7.17 10.15
C LYS A 21 -3.04 -8.36 9.19
N ILE A 22 -2.81 -9.57 9.68
CA ILE A 22 -3.04 -10.80 8.92
C ILE A 22 -4.53 -10.93 8.62
N SER A 23 -4.88 -11.15 7.34
CA SER A 23 -6.25 -11.42 6.89
C SER A 23 -6.25 -12.66 6.01
N GLN A 24 -6.89 -13.76 6.47
CA GLN A 24 -6.98 -15.02 5.71
C GLN A 24 -8.28 -15.16 4.91
N GLU A 25 -9.06 -14.09 4.81
CA GLU A 25 -10.32 -14.05 4.06
C GLU A 25 -10.11 -14.12 2.55
N ASN A 26 -11.05 -14.73 1.83
CA ASN A 26 -11.06 -14.82 0.36
C ASN A 26 -11.59 -13.53 -0.30
N VAL A 27 -11.27 -12.36 0.25
CA VAL A 27 -11.69 -11.06 -0.25
C VAL A 27 -10.53 -10.36 -0.98
N PRO A 28 -10.81 -9.38 -1.85
CA PRO A 28 -9.76 -8.53 -2.40
C PRO A 28 -8.94 -7.86 -1.28
N MET A 29 -7.65 -7.65 -1.54
CA MET A 29 -6.73 -7.02 -0.61
C MET A 29 -7.31 -5.68 -0.15
N ARG A 30 -7.37 -5.55 1.17
CA ARG A 30 -7.82 -4.35 1.85
C ARG A 30 -6.88 -3.19 1.51
N ARG A 31 -7.33 -1.98 1.81
CA ARG A 31 -6.50 -0.79 1.66
C ARG A 31 -5.20 -0.94 2.45
N LEU A 32 -4.07 -0.71 1.78
CA LEU A 32 -2.76 -0.71 2.42
C LEU A 32 -2.60 0.52 3.32
N LYS A 33 -1.88 0.35 4.43
CA LYS A 33 -1.51 1.47 5.30
C LYS A 33 -0.49 2.35 4.58
N TRP A 34 -0.59 3.66 4.81
CA TRP A 34 0.29 4.66 4.21
C TRP A 34 1.74 4.61 4.67
N GLY A 35 2.09 3.77 5.66
CA GLY A 35 3.45 3.72 6.21
C GLY A 35 4.52 3.43 5.17
N VAL A 36 4.28 2.48 4.26
CA VAL A 36 5.24 2.15 3.18
C VAL A 36 5.38 3.31 2.20
N ALA A 37 4.26 3.87 1.76
CA ALA A 37 4.25 5.05 0.88
C ALA A 37 4.97 6.26 1.53
N SER A 38 4.79 6.45 2.85
CA SER A 38 5.47 7.51 3.59
C SER A 38 6.97 7.28 3.68
N LEU A 39 7.44 6.04 3.86
CA LEU A 39 8.87 5.73 3.86
C LEU A 39 9.47 6.07 2.50
N ILE A 40 8.89 5.59 1.40
CA ILE A 40 9.38 5.82 0.02
C ILE A 40 9.47 7.31 -0.31
N ALA A 41 8.48 8.11 0.09
CA ALA A 41 8.48 9.55 -0.20
C ALA A 41 9.45 10.37 0.68
N ARG A 42 9.87 9.83 1.84
CA ARG A 42 10.69 10.56 2.82
C ARG A 42 12.16 10.16 2.79
N THR A 43 12.50 9.06 2.10
CA THR A 43 13.89 8.66 1.88
C THR A 43 14.60 9.67 0.99
N LEU A 44 15.90 9.85 1.23
CA LEU A 44 16.74 10.77 0.46
C LEU A 44 16.86 10.34 -1.00
N VAL A 45 17.04 9.03 -1.21
CA VAL A 45 17.01 8.38 -2.52
C VAL A 45 15.81 7.42 -2.53
N PRO A 46 14.87 7.55 -3.48
CA PRO A 46 13.73 6.64 -3.56
C PRO A 46 14.19 5.18 -3.71
N PRO A 47 13.81 4.28 -2.80
CA PRO A 47 14.23 2.88 -2.88
C PRO A 47 13.47 2.13 -3.98
N ILE A 48 14.07 1.05 -4.46
CA ILE A 48 13.39 0.07 -5.30
C ILE A 48 12.44 -0.75 -4.42
N VAL A 49 11.18 -0.84 -4.82
CA VAL A 49 10.16 -1.59 -4.08
C VAL A 49 9.90 -2.91 -4.81
N LEU A 50 10.13 -4.03 -4.12
CA LEU A 50 9.89 -5.36 -4.67
C LEU A 50 8.64 -5.99 -4.03
N PRO A 51 7.51 -6.09 -4.75
CA PRO A 51 6.30 -6.67 -4.21
C PRO A 51 6.41 -8.20 -4.18
N ILE A 52 6.11 -8.79 -3.02
CA ILE A 52 6.13 -10.24 -2.80
C ILE A 52 4.77 -10.65 -2.24
N CYS A 53 4.17 -11.69 -2.80
CA CYS A 53 2.92 -12.26 -2.31
C CYS A 53 3.05 -13.78 -2.16
N HIS A 54 2.32 -14.33 -1.20
CA HIS A 54 2.32 -15.76 -0.91
C HIS A 54 0.89 -16.29 -0.72
N SER A 55 0.70 -17.59 -0.95
CA SER A 55 -0.54 -18.31 -0.66
C SER A 55 -0.21 -19.70 -0.11
N GLY A 56 -1.02 -20.22 0.80
CA GLY A 56 -0.86 -21.51 1.46
C GLY A 56 -0.52 -21.42 2.95
N PHE A 57 -0.02 -20.28 3.42
CA PHE A 57 0.24 -20.07 4.86
C PHE A 57 -1.05 -20.11 5.69
N GLU A 58 -2.17 -19.70 5.12
CA GLU A 58 -3.51 -19.83 5.70
C GLU A 58 -3.94 -21.28 5.91
N LYS A 59 -3.37 -22.23 5.15
CA LYS A 59 -3.60 -23.66 5.32
C LYS A 59 -2.65 -24.27 6.36
N VAL A 60 -1.46 -23.70 6.50
CA VAL A 60 -0.45 -24.11 7.50
C VAL A 60 -0.90 -23.66 8.90
N MET A 61 -1.35 -22.42 9.04
CA MET A 61 -1.80 -21.89 10.32
C MET A 61 -3.12 -21.11 10.18
N PRO A 62 -4.25 -21.83 10.01
CA PRO A 62 -5.56 -21.21 9.85
C PRO A 62 -5.98 -20.41 11.09
N GLU A 63 -6.56 -19.23 10.88
CA GLU A 63 -7.13 -18.39 11.94
C GLU A 63 -8.31 -19.06 12.63
N ASN A 64 -9.14 -19.74 11.84
CA ASN A 64 -10.31 -20.48 12.31
C ASN A 64 -10.10 -21.96 12.02
N TYR A 65 -9.63 -22.72 13.01
CA TYR A 65 -9.44 -24.17 12.91
C TYR A 65 -10.48 -24.93 13.73
N LEU A 66 -10.14 -25.39 14.94
CA LEU A 66 -11.05 -26.10 15.84
C LEU A 66 -11.72 -25.11 16.79
N PHE A 67 -13.05 -25.11 16.84
CA PHE A 67 -13.83 -24.20 17.70
C PHE A 67 -13.47 -22.71 17.53
N GLY A 68 -13.10 -22.30 16.31
CA GLY A 68 -12.69 -20.92 16.00
C GLY A 68 -11.34 -20.50 16.57
N LYS A 69 -10.50 -21.44 17.03
CA LYS A 69 -9.15 -21.16 17.51
C LYS A 69 -8.10 -21.57 16.49
N ARG A 70 -6.96 -20.87 16.53
CA ARG A 70 -5.74 -21.24 15.78
C ARG A 70 -5.16 -22.55 16.32
N PRO A 71 -4.57 -23.40 15.46
CA PRO A 71 -3.86 -24.58 15.94
C PRO A 71 -2.62 -24.17 16.75
N LEU A 72 -2.24 -25.01 17.72
CA LEU A 72 -1.06 -24.76 18.56
C LEU A 72 0.25 -24.91 17.78
N LEU A 73 0.25 -25.76 16.76
CA LEU A 73 1.38 -26.02 15.88
C LEU A 73 0.98 -25.82 14.42
N PRO A 74 1.92 -25.42 13.55
CA PRO A 74 1.72 -25.41 12.11
C PRO A 74 1.27 -26.78 11.59
N LEU A 75 0.25 -26.82 10.73
CA LEU A 75 -0.19 -28.02 10.05
C LEU A 75 0.84 -28.42 8.98
N TRP A 76 1.16 -29.71 8.93
CA TRP A 76 2.19 -30.24 8.05
C TRP A 76 1.64 -30.54 6.65
N PHE A 77 2.56 -30.74 5.70
CA PHE A 77 2.26 -31.16 4.32
C PHE A 77 1.28 -30.23 3.58
N LYS A 78 1.42 -28.92 3.78
CA LYS A 78 0.67 -27.90 3.04
C LYS A 78 1.57 -27.23 2.02
N ASN A 79 1.06 -27.08 0.81
CA ASN A 79 1.76 -26.36 -0.25
C ASN A 79 1.76 -24.86 0.04
N ILE A 80 2.91 -24.23 -0.14
CA ILE A 80 3.09 -22.78 -0.07
C ILE A 80 3.63 -22.33 -1.42
N SER A 81 2.98 -21.33 -2.01
CA SER A 81 3.44 -20.68 -3.24
C SER A 81 3.86 -19.25 -2.91
N ILE A 82 5.04 -18.84 -3.36
CA ILE A 82 5.53 -17.48 -3.22
C ILE A 82 5.75 -16.94 -4.64
N VAL A 83 5.23 -15.75 -4.90
CA VAL A 83 5.39 -15.04 -6.18
C VAL A 83 6.06 -13.71 -5.88
N VAL A 84 7.19 -13.49 -6.55
CA VAL A 84 7.91 -12.22 -6.54
C VAL A 84 7.50 -11.47 -7.80
N GLY A 85 7.09 -10.21 -7.65
CA GLY A 85 6.73 -9.35 -8.76
C GLY A 85 7.92 -8.58 -9.32
N GLU A 86 7.61 -7.72 -10.29
CA GLU A 86 8.62 -6.85 -10.91
C GLU A 86 9.06 -5.73 -9.96
N PRO A 87 10.35 -5.33 -9.99
CA PRO A 87 10.83 -4.19 -9.24
C PRO A 87 10.10 -2.90 -9.63
N MET A 88 9.65 -2.14 -8.64
CA MET A 88 8.96 -0.87 -8.82
C MET A 88 9.85 0.30 -8.40
N GLN A 89 9.80 1.38 -9.18
CA GLN A 89 10.46 2.64 -8.86
C GLN A 89 9.41 3.77 -8.87
N PHE A 90 9.55 4.70 -7.94
CA PHE A 90 8.64 5.83 -7.80
C PHE A 90 9.40 7.13 -8.09
N ASP A 91 8.98 7.84 -9.13
CA ASP A 91 9.44 9.19 -9.41
C ASP A 91 8.70 10.18 -8.48
N ILE A 92 9.27 10.38 -7.29
CA ILE A 92 8.67 11.21 -6.24
C ILE A 92 8.47 12.67 -6.68
N PRO A 93 9.45 13.34 -7.34
CA PRO A 93 9.22 14.69 -7.89
C PRO A 93 8.01 14.78 -8.81
N THR A 94 7.89 13.88 -9.79
CA THR A 94 6.77 13.89 -10.75
C THR A 94 5.43 13.59 -10.06
N LEU A 95 5.41 12.63 -9.13
CA LEU A 95 4.21 12.30 -8.37
C LEU A 95 3.78 13.46 -7.45
N ARG A 96 4.73 14.20 -6.87
CA ARG A 96 4.43 15.38 -6.05
C ARG A 96 3.82 16.51 -6.89
N ALA A 97 4.37 16.80 -8.07
CA ALA A 97 3.81 17.80 -8.97
C ALA A 97 2.37 17.42 -9.43
N THR A 98 2.13 16.13 -9.65
CA THR A 98 0.80 15.61 -9.97
C THR A 98 -0.16 15.78 -8.79
N ALA A 99 0.30 15.50 -7.57
CA ALA A 99 -0.48 15.67 -6.35
C ALA A 99 -0.86 17.14 -6.12
N GLU A 100 0.09 18.06 -6.31
CA GLU A 100 -0.15 19.52 -6.20
C GLU A 100 -1.19 19.99 -7.21
N THR A 101 -1.10 19.51 -8.45
CA THR A 101 -2.08 19.82 -9.51
C THR A 101 -3.47 19.29 -9.15
N ALA A 102 -3.56 18.03 -8.71
CA ALA A 102 -4.83 17.41 -8.33
C ALA A 102 -5.50 18.13 -7.15
N VAL A 103 -4.73 18.45 -6.10
CA VAL A 103 -5.23 19.19 -4.92
C VAL A 103 -5.67 20.59 -5.33
N ARG A 104 -4.91 21.29 -6.18
CA ARG A 104 -5.27 22.60 -6.70
C ARG A 104 -6.60 22.56 -7.46
N THR A 105 -6.80 21.59 -8.36
CA THR A 105 -8.07 21.43 -9.09
C THR A 105 -9.25 21.17 -8.15
N MET A 106 -9.09 20.34 -7.11
CA MET A 106 -10.15 20.11 -6.12
C MET A 106 -10.57 21.39 -5.41
N TYR A 107 -9.61 22.22 -5.00
CA TYR A 107 -9.88 23.51 -4.37
C TYR A 107 -10.63 24.51 -5.25
N PHE A 108 -10.33 24.52 -6.56
CA PHE A 108 -11.03 25.40 -7.50
C PHE A 108 -12.48 24.93 -7.74
N ASN A 109 -12.71 23.63 -7.91
CA ASN A 109 -14.05 23.09 -8.18
C ASN A 109 -15.01 23.26 -6.99
N GLU A 110 -14.53 23.19 -5.74
CA GLU A 110 -15.36 23.46 -4.55
C GLU A 110 -15.90 24.89 -4.49
N ARG A 111 -15.20 25.86 -5.11
CA ARG A 111 -15.64 27.26 -5.15
C ARG A 111 -16.76 27.51 -6.17
N GLU A 112 -16.82 26.76 -7.25
CA GLU A 112 -17.86 26.93 -8.28
C GLU A 112 -19.21 26.30 -7.89
N GLY A 113 -19.25 25.39 -6.90
CA GLY A 113 -20.47 24.70 -6.47
C GLY A 113 -21.25 25.31 -5.30
N SER A 114 -20.85 26.47 -4.77
CA SER A 114 -21.41 27.05 -3.54
C SER A 114 -22.36 28.23 -3.79
N PRO A 115 -23.66 28.17 -3.46
CA PRO A 115 -24.61 29.29 -3.61
C PRO A 115 -24.68 30.15 -2.34
N LEU A 116 -23.55 30.76 -1.92
CA LEU A 116 -23.53 31.65 -0.75
C LEU A 116 -23.01 33.06 -1.09
N PRO A 117 -23.58 34.11 -0.45
CA PRO A 117 -23.32 35.50 -0.79
C PRO A 117 -21.88 35.90 -0.47
N GLU A 118 -21.32 36.72 -1.35
CA GLU A 118 -19.93 37.16 -1.42
C GLU A 118 -19.36 37.60 -0.05
N LEU A 119 -18.55 36.74 0.55
CA LEU A 119 -17.66 37.09 1.65
C LEU A 119 -16.27 37.42 1.07
N PRO A 120 -15.52 38.41 1.60
CA PRO A 120 -14.35 38.96 0.93
C PRO A 120 -13.34 37.87 0.57
N CYS A 121 -12.93 37.88 -0.68
CA CYS A 121 -12.03 36.95 -1.33
C CYS A 121 -10.83 36.60 -0.43
N LYS A 122 -10.90 35.46 0.27
CA LYS A 122 -9.69 34.84 0.79
C LYS A 122 -8.91 34.35 -0.43
N ALA A 123 -7.88 35.12 -0.79
CA ALA A 123 -6.86 34.66 -1.72
C ALA A 123 -6.51 33.21 -1.36
N PRO A 124 -6.30 32.31 -2.35
CA PRO A 124 -5.81 30.97 -2.05
C PRO A 124 -4.58 31.14 -1.13
N PRO A 125 -4.44 30.33 -0.06
CA PRO A 125 -3.24 30.39 0.76
C PRO A 125 -2.05 30.30 -0.19
N SER A 126 -1.09 31.21 -0.01
CA SER A 126 0.07 31.37 -0.92
C SER A 126 0.84 30.06 -1.11
N SER A 127 0.72 29.13 -0.17
CA SER A 127 1.12 27.73 -0.24
C SER A 127 -0.10 26.80 -0.19
N LEU A 128 -0.17 25.81 -1.09
CA LEU A 128 -1.10 24.68 -0.94
C LEU A 128 -0.87 23.99 0.41
N PRO A 129 -1.93 23.49 1.08
CA PRO A 129 -1.75 22.72 2.30
C PRO A 129 -0.93 21.46 2.01
N GLU A 130 0.31 21.43 2.50
CA GLU A 130 1.26 20.35 2.25
C GLU A 130 0.74 19.00 2.75
N ASP A 131 -0.06 19.01 3.82
CA ASP A 131 -0.71 17.82 4.36
C ASP A 131 -1.68 17.18 3.37
N MET A 132 -2.41 17.97 2.56
CA MET A 132 -3.30 17.45 1.53
C MET A 132 -2.53 16.84 0.36
N VAL A 133 -1.45 17.50 -0.07
CA VAL A 133 -0.57 16.98 -1.12
C VAL A 133 0.05 15.65 -0.70
N LEU A 134 0.58 15.57 0.53
CA LEU A 134 1.15 14.34 1.08
C LEU A 134 0.11 13.23 1.24
N ARG A 135 -1.10 13.54 1.72
CA ARG A 135 -2.19 12.56 1.83
C ARG A 135 -2.58 11.99 0.47
N TRP A 136 -2.69 12.85 -0.54
CA TRP A 136 -2.98 12.42 -1.91
C TRP A 136 -1.85 11.53 -2.42
N LEU A 137 -0.60 11.99 -2.29
CA LEU A 137 0.60 11.26 -2.73
C LEU A 137 0.67 9.87 -2.11
N TYR A 138 0.54 9.78 -0.79
CA TYR A 138 0.60 8.51 -0.07
C TYR A 138 -0.56 7.58 -0.44
N SER A 139 -1.75 8.13 -0.60
CA SER A 139 -2.92 7.34 -1.00
C SER A 139 -2.76 6.81 -2.43
N HIS A 140 -2.23 7.63 -3.35
CA HIS A 140 -2.00 7.23 -4.74
C HIS A 140 -0.95 6.11 -4.82
N MET A 141 0.21 6.28 -4.17
CA MET A 141 1.25 5.25 -4.18
C MET A 141 0.80 3.96 -3.49
N SER A 142 0.09 4.07 -2.36
CA SER A 142 -0.45 2.89 -1.66
C SER A 142 -1.44 2.12 -2.53
N GLU A 143 -2.23 2.82 -3.35
CA GLU A 143 -3.19 2.20 -4.27
C GLU A 143 -2.50 1.51 -5.45
N GLN A 144 -1.43 2.12 -6.01
CA GLN A 144 -0.60 1.47 -7.04
C GLN A 144 0.01 0.16 -6.50
N LEU A 145 0.61 0.21 -5.31
CA LEU A 145 1.16 -0.97 -4.64
C LEU A 145 0.09 -2.03 -4.41
N ARG A 146 -1.09 -1.62 -3.92
CA ARG A 146 -2.21 -2.55 -3.66
C ARG A 146 -2.64 -3.29 -4.92
N LYS A 147 -2.76 -2.60 -6.06
CA LYS A 147 -3.16 -3.23 -7.33
C LYS A 147 -2.16 -4.29 -7.77
N ILE A 148 -0.87 -3.97 -7.74
CA ILE A 148 0.18 -4.91 -8.14
C ILE A 148 0.25 -6.11 -7.18
N MET A 149 0.21 -5.85 -5.87
CA MET A 149 0.19 -6.93 -4.88
C MET A 149 -1.07 -7.81 -5.01
N GLN A 150 -2.22 -7.23 -5.34
CA GLN A 150 -3.47 -7.97 -5.59
C GLN A 150 -3.32 -8.94 -6.77
N GLU A 151 -2.73 -8.49 -7.87
CA GLU A 151 -2.47 -9.34 -9.04
C GLU A 151 -1.51 -10.49 -8.71
N LEU A 152 -0.42 -10.19 -8.00
CA LEU A 152 0.54 -11.20 -7.56
C LEU A 152 -0.09 -12.21 -6.60
N TYR A 153 -0.96 -11.75 -5.70
CA TYR A 153 -1.71 -12.60 -4.79
C TYR A 153 -2.61 -13.57 -5.56
N PHE A 154 -3.33 -13.11 -6.58
CA PHE A 154 -4.13 -14.00 -7.44
C PHE A 154 -3.28 -15.02 -8.19
N LYS A 155 -2.11 -14.62 -8.69
CA LYS A 155 -1.15 -15.54 -9.31
C LYS A 155 -0.66 -16.60 -8.32
N ALA A 156 -0.26 -16.19 -7.11
CA ALA A 156 0.16 -17.11 -6.05
C ALA A 156 -0.95 -18.12 -5.72
N LYS A 157 -2.18 -17.64 -5.54
CA LYS A 157 -3.33 -18.50 -5.24
C LYS A 157 -3.63 -19.50 -6.37
N ALA A 158 -3.53 -19.08 -7.62
CA ALA A 158 -3.71 -19.95 -8.77
C ALA A 158 -2.64 -21.06 -8.82
N LEU A 159 -1.37 -20.71 -8.57
CA LEU A 159 -0.26 -21.67 -8.49
C LEU A 159 -0.48 -22.68 -7.35
N ASN A 160 -0.85 -22.20 -6.15
CA ASN A 160 -1.12 -23.06 -5.01
C ASN A 160 -2.25 -24.05 -5.28
N LYS A 161 -3.32 -23.59 -5.94
CA LYS A 161 -4.46 -24.43 -6.32
C LYS A 161 -4.04 -25.53 -7.30
N LYS A 162 -3.19 -25.19 -8.28
CA LYS A 162 -2.66 -26.18 -9.25
C LYS A 162 -1.86 -27.27 -8.53
N MET A 163 -0.95 -26.89 -7.64
CA MET A 163 -0.13 -27.83 -6.85
C MET A 163 -0.93 -28.70 -5.87
N SER A 164 -2.09 -28.24 -5.40
CA SER A 164 -2.98 -29.05 -4.54
C SER A 164 -3.90 -29.99 -5.31
N SER A 165 -3.92 -29.91 -6.64
CA SER A 165 -4.75 -30.77 -7.51
C SER A 165 -3.94 -31.91 -8.16
N GLU A 166 -2.62 -31.90 -7.97
CA GLU A 166 -1.66 -32.94 -8.36
C GLU A 166 -1.35 -33.84 -7.15
#